data_AF-A0A2N5A678-F1
#
_entry.id   AF-A0A2N5A678-F1
#
_cell.length_a   1.000
_cell.length_b   1.000
_cell.length_c   1.000
_cell.angle_alpha   90.00
_cell.angle_beta   90.00
_cell.angle_gamma   90.00
#
_symmetry.space_group_name_H-M   'P 1'
#
loop_
_entity.id
_entity.type
_entity.pdbx_description
1 polymer ?
#
loop_
_entity_poly.entity_id
_entity_poly.type
_entity_poly.pdbx_seq_one_letter_code
_entity_poly.pdbx_strand_id
1 'polypeptide(L)'
;DSIENERYGIAPSLAFGLDTPTRLYLNYLHVRQNNTPDGGIPTVGLPGYSAPSPKYAALNSAGKVDTNNFYGTDSDYDKSTTDSGTLRFEHDLTDNTTVRNTTRWSRVKQEYLLTAVMGGASNITAPDINDVNTWSWSRLVNTKDVSNRILTNQTNITSTFNTGSIGHDVSAGVEFTRENQTNYGVNAMTAPAVNLYHPVSNLSIGGLDRNGANANGQTDTFGIYAFDTLTLTERFEVNGGLRLDNYHTKYDSATACGGSGRGAI
;
A
#
# COMPACT_ATOMS: atom_id res chain seq x y z
N ASP A 1 23.03 10.56 -9.52
CA ASP A 1 21.89 10.41 -8.61
C ASP A 1 20.66 10.35 -9.48
N SER A 2 19.99 9.20 -9.53
CA SER A 2 18.90 8.92 -10.50
C SER A 2 17.54 8.73 -9.81
N ILE A 3 17.51 8.84 -8.48
CA ILE A 3 16.32 8.60 -7.67
C ILE A 3 15.71 9.95 -7.31
N GLU A 4 14.50 10.21 -7.80
CA GLU A 4 13.77 11.46 -7.56
C GLU A 4 12.41 11.17 -6.94
N ASN A 5 11.92 12.07 -6.09
CA ASN A 5 10.60 11.97 -5.48
C ASN A 5 9.87 13.32 -5.56
N GLU A 6 8.77 13.37 -6.31
CA GLU A 6 7.93 14.55 -6.44
C GLU A 6 6.53 14.26 -5.87
N ARG A 7 6.03 15.14 -5.00
CA ARG A 7 4.66 15.04 -4.47
C ARG A 7 4.01 16.41 -4.35
N TYR A 8 2.71 16.47 -4.67
CA TYR A 8 1.88 17.63 -4.38
C TYR A 8 0.53 17.18 -3.83
N GLY A 9 -0.11 18.04 -3.04
CA GLY A 9 -1.43 17.74 -2.52
C GLY A 9 -2.20 18.98 -2.07
N ILE A 10 -3.52 18.84 -2.07
CA ILE A 10 -4.46 19.82 -1.56
C ILE A 10 -5.44 19.13 -0.62
N ALA A 11 -5.81 19.81 0.47
CA ALA A 11 -6.69 19.24 1.48
C ALA A 11 -7.70 20.27 2.03
N PRO A 12 -8.63 20.78 1.21
CA PRO A 12 -9.61 21.75 1.67
C PRO A 12 -10.65 21.11 2.60
N SER A 13 -11.12 21.90 3.56
CA SER A 13 -12.17 21.49 4.50
C SER A 13 -13.09 22.64 4.86
N LEU A 14 -14.33 22.30 5.18
CA LEU A 14 -15.35 23.22 5.66
C LEU A 14 -16.07 22.60 6.87
N ALA A 15 -16.42 23.43 7.84
CA ALA A 15 -17.23 23.04 8.99
C ALA A 15 -18.40 24.01 9.17
N PHE A 16 -19.56 23.48 9.50
CA PHE A 16 -20.79 24.23 9.75
C PHE A 16 -21.35 23.89 11.12
N GLY A 17 -22.01 24.85 11.77
CA GLY A 17 -22.66 24.65 13.06
C GLY A 17 -21.69 24.47 14.23
N LEU A 18 -20.47 25.01 14.11
CA LEU A 18 -19.54 25.10 15.24
C LEU A 18 -20.22 25.80 16.42
N ASP A 19 -19.95 25.33 17.63
CA ASP A 19 -20.58 25.79 18.88
C ASP A 19 -22.11 25.63 18.93
N THR A 20 -22.68 24.76 18.07
CA THR A 20 -24.09 24.36 18.13
C THR A 20 -24.20 22.84 18.32
N PRO A 21 -25.38 22.31 18.73
CA PRO A 21 -25.59 20.86 18.89
C PRO A 21 -25.38 20.04 17.60
N THR A 22 -25.53 20.67 16.43
CA THR A 22 -25.47 19.99 15.12
C THR A 22 -24.29 20.52 14.32
N ARG A 23 -23.34 19.64 14.01
CA ARG A 23 -22.12 19.99 13.28
C ARG A 23 -22.02 19.18 11.99
N LEU A 24 -21.57 19.81 10.92
CA LEU A 24 -21.27 19.15 9.66
C LEU A 24 -19.83 19.48 9.24
N TYR A 25 -19.03 18.45 8.97
CA TYR A 25 -17.68 18.57 8.48
C TYR A 25 -17.58 17.97 7.08
N LEU A 26 -17.00 18.73 6.16
CA LEU A 26 -16.70 18.31 4.79
C LEU A 26 -15.18 18.37 4.60
N ASN A 27 -14.57 17.27 4.17
CA ASN A 27 -13.14 17.19 3.90
C ASN A 27 -12.90 16.62 2.52
N TYR A 28 -11.95 17.19 1.80
CA TYR A 28 -11.42 16.60 0.58
C TYR A 28 -9.89 16.52 0.67
N LEU A 29 -9.31 15.47 0.09
CA LEU A 29 -7.88 15.28 -0.04
C LEU A 29 -7.58 14.84 -1.47
N HIS A 30 -6.65 15.53 -2.11
CA HIS A 30 -6.01 15.08 -3.34
C HIS A 30 -4.50 15.06 -3.15
N VAL A 31 -3.84 13.96 -3.46
CA VAL A 31 -2.38 13.84 -3.46
C VAL A 31 -1.96 13.15 -4.75
N ARG A 32 -0.93 13.68 -5.42
CA ARG A 32 -0.25 12.99 -6.52
C ARG A 32 1.23 12.84 -6.18
N GLN A 33 1.78 11.69 -6.57
CA GLN A 33 3.20 11.38 -6.47
C GLN A 33 3.72 10.94 -7.83
N ASN A 34 4.97 11.31 -8.12
CA ASN A 34 5.72 10.91 -9.30
C ASN A 34 7.17 10.69 -8.86
N ASN A 35 7.55 9.44 -8.73
CA ASN A 35 8.85 9.04 -8.17
C ASN A 35 9.61 8.17 -9.16
N THR A 36 10.94 8.16 -9.05
CA THR A 36 11.78 7.09 -9.58
C THR A 36 11.98 6.06 -8.47
N PRO A 37 11.41 4.85 -8.58
CA PRO A 37 11.46 3.88 -7.50
C PRO A 37 12.82 3.18 -7.47
N ASP A 38 13.24 2.72 -6.29
CA ASP A 38 14.53 2.03 -6.09
C ASP A 38 14.30 0.57 -5.66
N GLY A 39 14.73 -0.37 -6.50
CA GLY A 39 14.70 -1.80 -6.22
C GLY A 39 15.84 -2.30 -5.33
N GLY A 40 16.76 -1.41 -4.95
CA GLY A 40 17.91 -1.69 -4.11
C GLY A 40 19.13 -2.19 -4.90
N ILE A 41 20.15 -2.60 -4.14
CA ILE A 41 21.46 -3.02 -4.66
C ILE A 41 21.79 -4.48 -4.30
N PRO A 42 22.67 -5.15 -5.05
CA PRO A 42 23.20 -6.48 -4.73
C PRO A 42 23.76 -6.58 -3.31
N THR A 43 23.53 -7.73 -2.67
CA THR A 43 23.99 -8.02 -1.29
C THR A 43 25.41 -8.58 -1.22
N VAL A 44 26.14 -8.61 -2.34
CA VAL A 44 27.52 -9.12 -2.44
C VAL A 44 28.40 -8.44 -1.40
N GLY A 45 29.18 -9.22 -0.66
CA GLY A 45 30.12 -8.72 0.35
C GLY A 45 29.50 -8.28 1.69
N LEU A 46 28.18 -8.41 1.89
CA LEU A 46 27.57 -8.22 3.21
C LEU A 46 27.86 -9.41 4.16
N PRO A 47 27.82 -9.21 5.50
CA PRO A 47 27.91 -10.31 6.45
C PRO A 47 26.86 -11.39 6.17
N GLY A 48 27.30 -12.64 6.00
CA GLY A 48 26.43 -13.77 5.67
C GLY A 48 26.19 -13.99 4.16
N TYR A 49 26.70 -13.13 3.28
CA TYR A 49 26.68 -13.38 1.85
C TYR A 49 27.59 -14.55 1.47
N SER A 50 27.11 -15.42 0.58
CA SER A 50 27.92 -16.42 -0.10
C SER A 50 27.51 -16.55 -1.57
N ALA A 51 28.48 -16.82 -2.44
CA ALA A 51 28.26 -17.00 -3.86
C ALA A 51 27.27 -18.15 -4.12
N PRO A 52 26.37 -18.04 -5.10
CA PRO A 52 25.27 -18.98 -5.28
C PRO A 52 25.72 -20.35 -5.83
N SER A 53 26.96 -20.49 -6.28
CA SER A 53 27.55 -21.77 -6.67
C SER A 53 29.09 -21.68 -6.71
N PRO A 54 29.82 -22.82 -6.70
CA PRO A 54 31.28 -22.83 -6.81
C PRO A 54 31.81 -22.14 -8.07
N LYS A 55 31.05 -22.16 -9.18
CA LYS A 55 31.40 -21.46 -10.42
C LYS A 55 31.60 -19.96 -10.19
N TYR A 56 30.83 -19.37 -9.27
CA TYR A 56 30.82 -17.93 -9.02
C TYR A 56 31.57 -17.55 -7.73
N ALA A 57 32.46 -18.41 -7.25
CA ALA A 57 33.15 -18.26 -5.96
C ALA A 57 33.94 -16.95 -5.82
N ALA A 58 34.35 -16.31 -6.93
CA ALA A 58 34.99 -15.00 -6.91
C ALA A 58 34.15 -13.92 -6.20
N LEU A 59 32.82 -14.03 -6.19
CA LEU A 59 31.93 -13.10 -5.47
C LEU A 59 32.10 -13.14 -3.95
N ASN A 60 32.65 -14.22 -3.39
CA ASN A 60 32.93 -14.30 -1.95
C ASN A 60 34.02 -13.32 -1.51
N SER A 61 34.91 -12.92 -2.43
CA SER A 61 36.04 -12.02 -2.15
C SER A 61 36.05 -10.75 -3.02
N ALA A 62 35.05 -10.56 -3.87
CA ALA A 62 34.96 -9.40 -4.78
C ALA A 62 34.58 -8.08 -4.07
N GLY A 63 34.14 -8.15 -2.81
CA GLY A 63 33.75 -6.97 -2.03
C GLY A 63 32.36 -6.43 -2.39
N LYS A 64 31.93 -5.43 -1.63
CA LYS A 64 30.63 -4.77 -1.81
C LYS A 64 30.62 -3.91 -3.07
N VAL A 65 29.46 -3.82 -3.72
CA VAL A 65 29.20 -2.82 -4.75
C VAL A 65 29.13 -1.41 -4.12
N ASP A 66 29.30 -0.36 -4.93
CA ASP A 66 29.08 1.02 -4.50
C ASP A 66 27.61 1.19 -4.09
N THR A 67 27.34 1.80 -2.95
CA THR A 67 25.99 2.02 -2.44
C THR A 67 25.21 3.08 -3.22
N ASN A 68 25.88 3.88 -4.05
CA ASN A 68 25.25 4.86 -4.93
C ASN A 68 24.86 4.29 -6.30
N ASN A 69 25.20 3.02 -6.56
CA ASN A 69 24.85 2.36 -7.82
C ASN A 69 23.34 2.22 -7.97
N PHE A 70 22.80 2.65 -9.11
CA PHE A 70 21.42 2.43 -9.48
C PHE A 70 21.31 1.33 -10.53
N TYR A 71 20.61 0.25 -10.20
CA TYR A 71 20.47 -0.92 -11.07
C TYR A 71 19.22 -0.90 -11.95
N GLY A 72 18.39 0.13 -11.84
CA GLY A 72 17.19 0.30 -12.65
C GLY A 72 17.44 0.78 -14.07
N THR A 73 16.39 1.31 -14.68
CA THR A 73 16.40 1.87 -16.04
C THR A 73 15.78 3.28 -16.03
N ASP A 74 15.97 4.05 -17.10
CA ASP A 74 15.30 5.36 -17.27
C ASP A 74 13.78 5.22 -17.49
N SER A 75 13.28 3.98 -17.64
CA SER A 75 11.85 3.66 -17.69
C SER A 75 11.24 3.36 -16.33
N ASP A 76 12.02 3.30 -15.26
CA ASP A 76 11.49 3.03 -13.92
C ASP A 76 10.71 4.26 -13.42
N TYR A 77 9.46 4.08 -13.01
CA TYR A 77 8.61 5.13 -12.44
C TYR A 77 7.63 4.54 -11.42
N ASP A 78 7.20 5.36 -10.48
CA ASP A 78 6.08 5.08 -9.58
C ASP A 78 5.19 6.31 -9.47
N LYS A 79 3.99 6.20 -10.03
CA LYS A 79 2.99 7.25 -10.04
C LYS A 79 1.81 6.81 -9.20
N SER A 80 1.40 7.65 -8.26
CA SER A 80 0.18 7.41 -7.48
C SER A 80 -0.69 8.65 -7.37
N THR A 81 -1.99 8.44 -7.27
CA THR A 81 -2.98 9.47 -6.99
C THR A 81 -3.93 9.00 -5.91
N THR A 82 -4.13 9.81 -4.89
CA THR A 82 -5.13 9.60 -3.83
C THR A 82 -6.17 10.70 -3.92
N ASP A 83 -7.44 10.32 -4.08
CA ASP A 83 -8.59 11.19 -3.97
C ASP A 83 -9.46 10.71 -2.81
N SER A 84 -9.78 11.56 -1.82
CA SER A 84 -10.66 11.19 -0.72
C SER A 84 -11.64 12.30 -0.37
N GLY A 85 -12.92 11.97 -0.30
CA GLY A 85 -13.97 12.85 0.21
C GLY A 85 -14.55 12.26 1.50
N THR A 86 -14.60 13.06 2.56
CA THR A 86 -15.20 12.68 3.85
C THR A 86 -16.29 13.68 4.23
N LEU A 87 -17.46 13.17 4.59
CA LEU A 87 -18.54 13.91 5.21
C LEU A 87 -18.74 13.34 6.61
N ARG A 88 -18.74 14.20 7.64
CA ARG A 88 -19.09 13.81 9.00
C ARG A 88 -20.19 14.71 9.54
N PHE A 89 -21.31 14.11 9.88
CA PHE A 89 -22.40 14.74 10.60
C PHE A 89 -22.30 14.36 12.08
N GLU A 90 -22.50 15.32 12.97
CA GLU A 90 -22.57 15.10 14.41
C GLU A 90 -23.78 15.83 14.98
N HIS A 91 -24.49 15.19 15.90
CA HIS A 91 -25.61 15.79 16.61
C HIS A 91 -25.58 15.39 18.08
N ASP A 92 -25.61 16.39 18.96
CA ASP A 92 -25.78 16.17 20.39
C ASP A 92 -27.27 16.01 20.66
N LEU A 93 -27.67 14.80 21.04
CA LEU A 93 -29.03 14.49 21.49
C LEU A 93 -29.29 15.11 22.88
N THR A 94 -28.24 15.13 23.70
CA THR A 94 -28.18 15.77 25.04
C THR A 94 -26.75 16.24 25.28
N ASP A 95 -26.50 16.94 26.39
CA ASP A 95 -25.15 17.36 26.80
C ASP A 95 -24.17 16.19 26.99
N ASN A 96 -24.68 14.99 27.24
CA ASN A 96 -23.89 13.80 27.50
C ASN A 96 -24.01 12.73 26.41
N THR A 97 -24.74 12.98 25.32
CA THR A 97 -24.97 11.98 24.27
C THR A 97 -24.85 12.58 22.88
N THR A 98 -23.90 12.06 22.10
CA THR A 98 -23.65 12.51 20.72
C THR A 98 -23.75 11.34 19.76
N VAL A 99 -24.46 11.54 18.65
CA VAL A 99 -24.46 10.64 17.49
C VAL A 99 -23.60 11.24 16.39
N ARG A 100 -22.78 10.41 15.76
CA ARG A 100 -21.94 10.77 14.63
C ARG A 100 -22.21 9.84 13.46
N ASN A 101 -22.36 10.38 12.26
CA ASN A 101 -22.35 9.60 11.02
C ASN A 101 -21.23 10.11 10.12
N THR A 102 -20.29 9.23 9.76
CA THR A 102 -19.18 9.54 8.86
C THR A 102 -19.31 8.73 7.59
N THR A 103 -19.41 9.42 6.45
CA THR A 103 -19.31 8.80 5.12
C THR A 103 -17.96 9.16 4.52
N ARG A 104 -17.23 8.18 4.00
CA ARG A 104 -16.01 8.41 3.24
C ARG A 104 -16.03 7.63 1.94
N TRP A 105 -15.74 8.33 0.85
CA TRP A 105 -15.29 7.73 -0.39
C TRP A 105 -13.79 8.01 -0.55
N SER A 106 -13.02 7.01 -0.95
CA SER A 106 -11.61 7.20 -1.28
C SER A 106 -11.21 6.31 -2.44
N ARG A 107 -10.30 6.81 -3.28
CA ARG A 107 -9.67 6.05 -4.35
C ARG A 107 -8.18 6.32 -4.35
N VAL A 108 -7.40 5.24 -4.36
CA VAL A 108 -5.96 5.27 -4.59
C VAL A 108 -5.67 4.53 -5.88
N LYS A 109 -5.01 5.21 -6.82
CA LYS A 109 -4.43 4.57 -8.00
C LYS A 109 -2.92 4.55 -7.85
N GLN A 110 -2.29 3.46 -8.25
CA GLN A 110 -0.85 3.38 -8.34
C GLN A 110 -0.46 2.60 -9.59
N GLU A 111 0.49 3.15 -10.32
CA GLU A 111 1.09 2.55 -11.49
C GLU A 111 2.61 2.67 -11.37
N TYR A 112 3.31 1.54 -11.39
CA TYR A 112 4.76 1.54 -11.33
C TYR A 112 5.41 0.49 -12.22
N LEU A 113 6.61 0.83 -12.67
CA LEU A 113 7.63 -0.06 -13.20
C LEU A 113 8.85 0.11 -12.31
N LEU A 114 9.30 -0.98 -11.70
CA LEU A 114 10.49 -1.01 -10.86
C LEU A 114 11.39 -2.17 -11.28
N THR A 115 12.67 -1.89 -11.43
CA THR A 115 13.68 -2.91 -11.64
C THR A 115 14.21 -3.43 -10.31
N ALA A 116 14.10 -4.74 -10.10
CA ALA A 116 14.88 -5.47 -9.10
C ALA A 116 16.04 -6.23 -9.76
N VAL A 117 17.05 -6.60 -8.99
CA VAL A 117 18.20 -7.40 -9.47
C VAL A 117 18.17 -8.81 -8.89
N MET A 118 18.56 -9.80 -9.69
CA MET A 118 18.65 -11.20 -9.26
C MET A 118 20.07 -11.73 -9.47
N GLY A 119 20.63 -12.32 -8.40
CA GLY A 119 21.99 -12.86 -8.37
C GLY A 119 22.08 -14.37 -8.15
N GLY A 120 21.03 -15.12 -8.48
CA GLY A 120 21.06 -16.58 -8.45
C GLY A 120 21.99 -17.15 -9.53
N ALA A 121 22.38 -18.43 -9.41
CA ALA A 121 23.33 -19.05 -10.34
C ALA A 121 22.88 -19.01 -11.82
N SER A 122 21.56 -19.04 -12.08
CA SER A 122 20.94 -18.92 -13.39
C SER A 122 20.78 -17.46 -13.87
N ASN A 123 21.02 -16.49 -13.01
CA ASN A 123 20.86 -15.06 -13.28
C ASN A 123 22.18 -14.34 -13.55
N ILE A 124 23.31 -15.00 -13.28
CA ILE A 124 24.65 -14.44 -13.47
C ILE A 124 25.17 -14.79 -14.87
N THR A 125 25.55 -13.77 -15.61
CA THR A 125 26.35 -13.88 -16.83
C THR A 125 27.78 -13.43 -16.52
N ALA A 126 28.76 -14.30 -16.77
CA ALA A 126 30.18 -14.05 -16.51
C ALA A 126 30.97 -14.33 -17.81
N PRO A 127 31.11 -13.34 -18.72
CA PRO A 127 31.83 -13.51 -19.97
C PRO A 127 33.31 -13.87 -19.75
N ASP A 128 33.95 -13.25 -18.77
CA ASP A 128 35.25 -13.66 -18.24
C ASP A 128 35.07 -14.10 -16.78
N ILE A 129 35.29 -15.39 -16.51
CA ILE A 129 35.16 -15.97 -15.17
C ILE A 129 36.25 -15.48 -14.20
N ASN A 130 37.33 -14.90 -14.71
CA ASN A 130 38.45 -14.41 -13.90
C ASN A 130 38.35 -12.90 -13.61
N ASP A 131 37.47 -12.18 -14.30
CA ASP A 131 37.23 -10.75 -14.08
C ASP A 131 35.78 -10.46 -13.70
N VAL A 132 35.55 -10.28 -12.40
CA VAL A 132 34.24 -9.96 -11.82
C VAL A 132 33.65 -8.64 -12.32
N ASN A 133 34.47 -7.73 -12.86
CA ASN A 133 33.99 -6.47 -13.44
C ASN A 133 33.26 -6.69 -14.77
N THR A 134 33.40 -7.87 -15.39
CA THR A 134 32.62 -8.24 -16.59
C THR A 134 31.27 -8.87 -16.26
N TRP A 135 31.02 -9.19 -14.99
CA TRP A 135 29.86 -9.98 -14.60
C TRP A 135 28.60 -9.13 -14.55
N SER A 136 27.50 -9.71 -15.01
CA SER A 136 26.19 -9.07 -15.01
C SER A 136 25.16 -9.95 -14.32
N TRP A 137 24.20 -9.30 -13.65
CA TRP A 137 23.05 -9.92 -13.01
C TRP A 137 21.79 -9.61 -13.83
N SER A 138 20.78 -10.50 -13.80
CA SER A 138 19.54 -10.25 -14.52
C SER A 138 18.70 -9.19 -13.82
N ARG A 139 18.08 -8.29 -14.60
CA ARG A 139 17.03 -7.39 -14.13
C ARG A 139 15.67 -8.12 -14.14
N LEU A 140 14.95 -8.05 -13.02
CA LEU A 140 13.57 -8.47 -12.89
C LEU A 140 12.68 -7.22 -12.90
N VAL A 141 11.81 -7.11 -13.90
CA VAL A 141 10.89 -5.97 -14.01
C VAL A 141 9.63 -6.27 -13.19
N ASN A 142 9.48 -5.56 -12.08
CA ASN A 142 8.29 -5.59 -11.24
C ASN A 142 7.33 -4.51 -11.68
N THR A 143 6.10 -4.89 -11.99
CA THR A 143 5.08 -3.96 -12.50
C THR A 143 3.83 -4.00 -11.63
N LYS A 144 3.17 -2.86 -11.46
CA LYS A 144 1.82 -2.79 -10.91
C LYS A 144 1.03 -1.71 -11.61
N ASP A 145 -0.23 -2.00 -11.91
CA ASP A 145 -1.23 -1.00 -12.27
C ASP A 145 -2.51 -1.35 -11.50
N VAL A 146 -2.83 -0.58 -10.47
CA VAL A 146 -3.89 -0.90 -9.51
C VAL A 146 -4.77 0.31 -9.19
N SER A 147 -6.06 0.06 -9.00
CA SER A 147 -7.02 1.01 -8.47
C SER A 147 -7.74 0.42 -7.27
N ASN A 148 -7.49 0.96 -6.09
CA ASN A 148 -8.20 0.65 -4.85
C ASN A 148 -9.26 1.71 -4.57
N ARG A 149 -10.46 1.28 -4.17
CA ARG A 149 -11.58 2.16 -3.81
C ARG A 149 -12.23 1.67 -2.54
N ILE A 150 -12.61 2.59 -1.68
CA ILE A 150 -13.41 2.33 -0.50
C ILE A 150 -14.58 3.31 -0.46
N LEU A 151 -15.76 2.79 -0.14
CA LEU A 151 -16.90 3.56 0.32
C LEU A 151 -17.32 3.00 1.68
N THR A 152 -17.29 3.84 2.70
CA THR A 152 -17.69 3.45 4.06
C THR A 152 -18.67 4.45 4.64
N ASN A 153 -19.65 3.95 5.40
CA ASN A 153 -20.54 4.74 6.24
C ASN A 153 -20.51 4.16 7.66
N GLN A 154 -20.17 4.99 8.63
CA GLN A 154 -20.01 4.61 10.02
C GLN A 154 -20.92 5.47 10.87
N THR A 155 -21.79 4.84 11.65
CA THR A 155 -22.59 5.52 12.67
C THR A 155 -22.06 5.13 14.05
N ASN A 156 -21.72 6.13 14.85
CA ASN A 156 -21.25 5.96 16.22
C ASN A 156 -22.16 6.75 17.16
N ILE A 157 -22.42 6.21 18.33
CA ILE A 157 -23.04 6.91 19.45
C ILE A 157 -22.11 6.83 20.65
N THR A 158 -21.88 7.99 21.27
CA THR A 158 -21.17 8.10 22.54
C THR A 158 -22.13 8.65 23.59
N SER A 159 -22.16 8.05 24.78
CA SER A 159 -23.01 8.50 25.88
C SER A 159 -22.34 8.32 27.24
N THR A 160 -22.43 9.34 28.09
CA THR A 160 -22.00 9.28 29.48
C THR A 160 -23.22 9.31 30.41
N PHE A 161 -23.35 8.32 31.27
CA PHE A 161 -24.46 8.22 32.23
C PHE A 161 -24.06 7.43 33.48
N ASN A 162 -24.89 7.48 34.52
CA ASN A 162 -24.67 6.70 35.74
C ASN A 162 -25.74 5.62 35.91
N THR A 163 -25.34 4.44 36.37
CA THR A 163 -26.25 3.43 36.94
C THR A 163 -25.97 3.31 38.45
N GLY A 164 -26.75 4.04 39.25
CA GLY A 164 -26.47 4.19 40.68
C GLY A 164 -25.15 4.93 40.91
N SER A 165 -24.19 4.29 41.58
CA SER A 165 -22.85 4.87 41.84
C SER A 165 -21.83 4.59 40.74
N ILE A 166 -22.18 3.81 39.72
CA ILE A 166 -21.27 3.43 38.65
C ILE A 166 -21.46 4.39 37.48
N GLY A 167 -20.39 5.08 37.09
CA GLY A 167 -20.35 5.88 35.86
C GLY A 167 -20.06 5.00 34.65
N HIS A 168 -20.69 5.30 33.52
CA HIS A 168 -20.50 4.62 32.24
C HIS A 168 -20.10 5.62 31.18
N ASP A 169 -19.05 5.31 30.43
CA ASP A 169 -18.68 5.99 29.18
C ASP A 169 -18.80 4.98 28.04
N VAL A 170 -19.95 5.02 27.37
CA VAL A 170 -20.30 4.08 26.29
C VAL A 170 -19.91 4.65 24.94
N SER A 171 -19.32 3.80 24.09
CA SER A 171 -19.14 4.04 22.66
C SER A 171 -19.59 2.82 21.86
N ALA A 172 -20.65 2.97 21.09
CA ALA A 172 -21.21 1.90 20.27
C ALA A 172 -21.43 2.36 18.83
N GLY A 173 -21.46 1.45 17.88
CA GLY A 173 -21.63 1.83 16.50
C GLY A 173 -21.81 0.69 15.52
N VAL A 174 -22.17 1.09 14.30
CA VAL A 174 -22.30 0.21 13.14
C VAL A 174 -21.53 0.79 11.97
N GLU A 175 -20.98 -0.09 11.14
CA GLU A 175 -20.15 0.27 10.00
C GLU A 175 -20.55 -0.57 8.78
N PHE A 176 -20.70 0.10 7.64
CA PHE A 176 -20.92 -0.54 6.35
C PHE A 176 -19.82 -0.11 5.41
N THR A 177 -19.08 -1.06 4.86
CA THR A 177 -17.92 -0.78 4.02
C THR A 177 -17.96 -1.65 2.77
N ARG A 178 -17.70 -1.04 1.62
CA ARG A 178 -17.40 -1.75 0.37
C ARG A 178 -16.02 -1.32 -0.12
N GLU A 179 -15.15 -2.30 -0.30
CA GLU A 179 -13.83 -2.14 -0.86
C GLU A 179 -13.77 -2.81 -2.23
N ASN A 180 -13.19 -2.13 -3.22
CA ASN A 180 -12.93 -2.69 -4.53
C ASN A 180 -11.46 -2.52 -4.86
N GLN A 181 -10.85 -3.56 -5.42
CA GLN A 181 -9.50 -3.53 -5.97
C GLN A 181 -9.56 -4.07 -7.40
N THR A 182 -9.03 -3.30 -8.34
CA THR A 182 -8.75 -3.78 -9.70
C THR A 182 -7.25 -3.71 -9.93
N ASN A 183 -6.63 -4.87 -10.20
CA ASN A 183 -5.30 -4.95 -10.78
C ASN A 183 -5.46 -5.07 -12.29
N TYR A 184 -4.92 -4.11 -13.03
CA TYR A 184 -4.93 -4.13 -14.48
C TYR A 184 -3.79 -5.01 -14.99
N GLY A 185 -4.12 -6.02 -15.78
CA GLY A 185 -3.12 -6.88 -16.39
C GLY A 185 -2.27 -6.09 -17.39
N VAL A 186 -0.95 -6.28 -17.35
CA VAL A 186 0.01 -5.63 -18.24
C VAL A 186 0.86 -6.66 -18.96
N ASN A 187 1.34 -6.32 -20.15
CA ASN A 187 2.24 -7.18 -20.91
C ASN A 187 3.53 -7.44 -20.12
N ALA A 188 4.07 -8.66 -20.27
CA ALA A 188 5.35 -9.00 -19.67
C ALA A 188 6.45 -8.11 -20.28
N MET A 189 7.33 -7.60 -19.43
CA MET A 189 8.46 -6.77 -19.82
C MET A 189 9.76 -7.49 -19.49
N THR A 190 10.77 -7.28 -20.32
CA THR A 190 12.12 -7.78 -20.09
C THR A 190 13.10 -6.61 -20.17
N ALA A 191 14.13 -6.69 -19.33
CA ALA A 191 15.21 -5.70 -19.32
C ALA A 191 16.54 -6.43 -19.52
N PRO A 192 17.51 -5.81 -20.22
CA PRO A 192 18.83 -6.40 -20.36
C PRO A 192 19.52 -6.51 -19.00
N ALA A 193 20.38 -7.53 -18.87
CA ALA A 193 21.20 -7.73 -17.69
C ALA A 193 22.03 -6.47 -17.36
N VAL A 194 22.35 -6.31 -16.10
CA VAL A 194 23.06 -5.14 -15.56
C VAL A 194 24.39 -5.57 -14.97
N ASN A 195 25.45 -4.85 -15.30
CA ASN A 195 26.76 -5.12 -14.74
C ASN A 195 26.74 -4.95 -13.21
N LEU A 196 27.40 -5.87 -12.50
CA LEU A 196 27.40 -5.91 -11.05
C LEU A 196 28.08 -4.69 -10.42
N TYR A 197 29.25 -4.27 -10.91
CA TYR A 197 30.06 -3.20 -10.30
C TYR A 197 29.97 -1.87 -11.07
N HIS A 198 29.57 -1.90 -12.33
CA HIS A 198 29.47 -0.75 -13.23
C HIS A 198 28.08 -0.69 -13.91
N PRO A 199 26.98 -0.57 -13.15
CA PRO A 199 25.65 -0.62 -13.71
C PRO A 199 25.40 0.55 -14.67
N VAL A 200 24.78 0.23 -15.80
CA VAL A 200 24.36 1.21 -16.81
C VAL A 200 22.85 1.29 -16.78
N SER A 201 22.31 2.44 -16.37
CA SER A 201 20.87 2.68 -16.21
C SER A 201 20.26 3.56 -17.32
N ASN A 202 21.07 4.17 -18.18
CA ASN A 202 20.63 5.06 -19.26
C ASN A 202 20.06 4.31 -20.48
N LEU A 203 19.05 3.48 -20.23
CA LEU A 203 18.32 2.74 -21.24
C LEU A 203 16.83 2.82 -20.97
N SER A 204 16.04 2.69 -22.04
CA SER A 204 14.58 2.61 -21.97
C SER A 204 14.12 1.21 -22.36
N ILE A 205 13.17 0.67 -21.59
CA ILE A 205 12.51 -0.61 -21.86
C ILE A 205 11.01 -0.44 -22.17
N GLY A 206 10.55 0.81 -22.32
CA GLY A 206 9.14 1.15 -22.60
C GLY A 206 8.33 1.41 -21.33
N GLY A 207 7.00 1.38 -21.45
CA GLY A 207 6.06 1.58 -20.35
C GLY A 207 5.09 0.42 -20.22
N LEU A 208 4.15 0.51 -19.27
CA LEU A 208 3.14 -0.52 -19.08
C LEU A 208 2.08 -0.48 -20.19
N ASP A 209 1.91 -1.60 -20.89
CA ASP A 209 0.82 -1.80 -21.86
C ASP A 209 -0.23 -2.76 -21.28
N ARG A 210 -1.44 -2.26 -21.04
CA ARG A 210 -2.54 -3.08 -20.52
C ARG A 210 -2.96 -4.14 -21.53
N ASN A 211 -3.14 -5.37 -21.06
CA ASN A 211 -3.49 -6.52 -21.88
C ASN A 211 -4.94 -7.01 -21.69
N GLY A 212 -5.70 -6.38 -20.79
CA GLY A 212 -7.09 -6.71 -20.48
C GLY A 212 -7.28 -7.91 -19.55
N ALA A 213 -6.21 -8.63 -19.17
CA ALA A 213 -6.24 -9.73 -18.21
C ALA A 213 -6.25 -9.20 -16.76
N ASN A 214 -7.34 -8.55 -16.39
CA ASN A 214 -7.48 -7.89 -15.09
C ASN A 214 -7.85 -8.89 -13.98
N ALA A 215 -7.54 -8.53 -12.74
CA ALA A 215 -8.07 -9.16 -11.54
C ALA A 215 -8.89 -8.16 -10.74
N ASN A 216 -10.11 -8.54 -10.38
CA ASN A 216 -11.04 -7.71 -9.61
C ASN A 216 -11.38 -8.41 -8.30
N GLY A 217 -11.25 -7.68 -7.20
CA GLY A 217 -11.70 -8.09 -5.88
C GLY A 217 -12.70 -7.09 -5.33
N GLN A 218 -13.75 -7.58 -4.69
CA GLN A 218 -14.68 -6.76 -3.92
C GLN A 218 -14.91 -7.42 -2.56
N THR A 219 -14.85 -6.64 -1.49
CA THR A 219 -15.23 -7.06 -0.14
C THR A 219 -16.30 -6.12 0.41
N ASP A 220 -17.42 -6.69 0.81
CA ASP A 220 -18.48 -6.01 1.55
C ASP A 220 -18.38 -6.43 3.02
N THR A 221 -18.37 -5.45 3.93
CA THR A 221 -18.24 -5.68 5.37
C THR A 221 -19.30 -4.91 6.13
N PHE A 222 -19.96 -5.61 7.04
CA PHE A 222 -20.81 -5.04 8.08
C PHE A 222 -20.14 -5.27 9.43
N GLY A 223 -19.92 -4.19 10.19
CA GLY A 223 -19.38 -4.23 11.54
C GLY A 223 -20.37 -3.66 12.55
N ILE A 224 -20.42 -4.24 13.74
CA ILE A 224 -21.12 -3.68 14.91
C ILE A 224 -20.23 -3.82 16.14
N TYR A 225 -20.20 -2.79 16.98
CA TYR A 225 -19.40 -2.79 18.20
C TYR A 225 -20.08 -2.06 19.35
N ALA A 226 -19.65 -2.39 20.56
CA ALA A 226 -19.94 -1.65 21.78
C ALA A 226 -18.76 -1.74 22.75
N PHE A 227 -18.37 -0.60 23.30
CA PHE A 227 -17.36 -0.44 24.34
C PHE A 227 -17.99 0.32 25.49
N ASP A 228 -17.58 -0.01 26.72
CA ASP A 228 -17.99 0.69 27.93
C ASP A 228 -16.81 0.77 28.90
N THR A 229 -16.64 1.94 29.52
CA THR A 229 -15.74 2.15 30.65
C THR A 229 -16.56 2.45 31.89
N LEU A 230 -16.48 1.54 32.86
CA LEU A 230 -17.18 1.63 34.13
C LEU A 230 -16.28 2.30 35.17
N THR A 231 -16.66 3.49 35.61
CA THR A 231 -16.07 4.15 36.77
C THR A 231 -16.75 3.64 38.03
N LEU A 232 -16.08 2.74 38.75
CA LEU A 232 -16.62 2.11 39.96
C LEU A 232 -16.34 2.95 41.21
N THR A 233 -15.18 3.63 41.24
CA THR A 233 -14.78 4.62 42.26
C THR A 233 -13.86 5.66 41.63
N GLU A 234 -13.53 6.74 42.34
CA GLU A 234 -12.56 7.77 41.89
C GLU A 234 -11.15 7.24 41.54
N ARG A 235 -10.83 6.00 41.91
CA ARG A 235 -9.50 5.40 41.70
C ARG A 235 -9.54 4.08 40.92
N PHE A 236 -10.72 3.62 40.52
CA PHE A 236 -10.87 2.31 39.90
C PHE A 236 -11.89 2.33 38.78
N GLU A 237 -11.39 2.05 37.58
CA GLU A 237 -12.14 1.94 36.33
C GLU A 237 -11.93 0.56 35.72
N VAL A 238 -12.98 0.03 35.09
CA VAL A 238 -12.93 -1.23 34.32
C VAL A 238 -13.48 -0.95 32.94
N ASN A 239 -12.74 -1.29 31.88
CA ASN A 239 -13.21 -1.17 30.51
C ASN A 239 -13.34 -2.54 29.83
N GLY A 240 -14.26 -2.60 28.87
CA GLY A 240 -14.43 -3.76 28.02
C GLY A 240 -15.16 -3.40 26.74
N GLY A 241 -15.11 -4.30 25.77
CA GLY A 241 -15.89 -4.14 24.55
C GLY A 241 -15.90 -5.36 23.67
N LEU A 242 -16.86 -5.38 22.76
CA LEU A 242 -17.11 -6.44 21.81
C LEU A 242 -17.33 -5.84 20.43
N ARG A 243 -16.78 -6.53 19.42
CA ARG A 243 -16.99 -6.19 18.02
C ARG A 243 -17.27 -7.48 17.24
N LEU A 244 -18.20 -7.39 16.29
CA LEU A 244 -18.50 -8.45 15.35
C LEU A 244 -18.47 -7.87 13.94
N ASP A 245 -17.77 -8.57 13.05
CA ASP A 245 -17.67 -8.25 11.63
C ASP A 245 -18.21 -9.43 10.81
N ASN A 246 -19.09 -9.14 9.86
CA ASN A 246 -19.54 -10.08 8.83
C ASN A 246 -19.07 -9.55 7.48
N TYR A 247 -18.37 -10.38 6.71
CA TYR A 247 -17.83 -9.98 5.41
C TYR A 247 -18.12 -11.00 4.32
N HIS A 248 -18.28 -10.50 3.10
CA HIS A 248 -18.41 -11.29 1.88
C HIS A 248 -17.45 -10.77 0.82
N THR A 249 -16.59 -11.66 0.32
CA THR A 249 -15.58 -11.32 -0.68
C THR A 249 -15.85 -12.05 -1.98
N LYS A 250 -15.77 -11.32 -3.10
CA LYS A 250 -15.79 -11.86 -4.46
C LYS A 250 -14.48 -11.53 -5.13
N TYR A 251 -13.94 -12.49 -5.88
CA TYR A 251 -12.74 -12.31 -6.66
C TYR A 251 -12.88 -12.99 -8.01
N ASP A 252 -12.55 -12.26 -9.07
CA ASP A 252 -12.42 -12.79 -10.42
C ASP A 252 -11.08 -12.36 -11.01
N SER A 253 -10.52 -13.20 -11.88
CA SER A 253 -9.30 -12.86 -12.60
C SER A 253 -9.32 -13.48 -13.99
N ALA A 254 -8.90 -12.69 -14.96
CA ALA A 254 -8.62 -13.16 -16.31
C ALA A 254 -7.12 -13.42 -16.46
N THR A 255 -6.77 -14.38 -17.33
CA THR A 255 -5.37 -14.64 -17.71
C THR A 255 -5.21 -14.33 -19.18
N ALA A 256 -4.12 -13.66 -19.55
CA ALA A 256 -3.81 -13.41 -20.95
C ALA A 256 -3.63 -14.74 -21.70
N CYS A 257 -4.00 -14.80 -22.99
CA CYS A 257 -3.82 -16.00 -23.81
C CYS A 257 -2.37 -16.50 -23.74
N GLY A 258 -2.17 -17.74 -23.27
CA GLY A 258 -0.85 -18.35 -23.10
C GLY A 258 -0.20 -18.20 -21.71
N GLY A 259 -0.83 -17.48 -20.78
CA GLY A 259 -0.38 -17.38 -19.38
C GLY A 259 -0.93 -18.52 -18.49
N SER A 260 -0.21 -18.86 -17.42
CA SER A 260 -0.76 -19.70 -16.34
C SER A 260 -1.48 -18.81 -15.32
N GLY A 261 -2.78 -19.00 -15.15
CA GLY A 261 -3.58 -18.22 -14.21
C GLY A 261 -3.23 -18.52 -12.76
N ARG A 262 -3.28 -17.51 -11.89
CA ARG A 262 -3.30 -17.69 -10.44
C ARG A 262 -4.74 -17.50 -9.98
N GLY A 263 -5.40 -18.59 -9.59
CA GLY A 263 -6.72 -18.55 -8.95
C GLY A 263 -6.66 -17.88 -7.58
N ALA A 264 -7.81 -17.42 -7.08
CA ALA A 264 -7.94 -16.96 -5.70
C ALA A 264 -7.57 -18.10 -4.73
N ILE A 265 -6.81 -17.76 -3.69
CA ILE A 265 -6.70 -18.54 -2.46
C ILE A 265 -7.79 -18.06 -1.50
#